data_AF-A0A1N6G1D8-F1
#
_entry.id   AF-A0A1N6G1D8-F1
#
_cell.length_a   1.000
_cell.length_b   1.000
_cell.length_c   1.000
_cell.angle_alpha   90.00
_cell.angle_beta   90.00
_cell.angle_gamma   90.00
#
_symmetry.space_group_name_H-M   'P 1'
#
loop_
_entity.id
_entity.type
_entity.pdbx_description
1 polymer ?
#
loop_
_entity_poly.entity_id
_entity_poly.type
_entity_poly.pdbx_seq_one_letter_code
_entity_poly.pdbx_strand_id
1 'polypeptide(L)' 'MEFLTSITVGQVISAFLVCVLIREILFTVSHILPDSIAGPGGWLIDTGPESREGE' A
#
# COMPACT_ATOMS: atom_id res chain seq x y z
N MET A 1 15.76 -18.57 -22.06
CA MET A 1 14.80 -17.92 -22.96
C MET A 1 13.37 -18.46 -22.78
N GLU A 2 13.16 -19.68 -22.28
CA GLU A 2 11.81 -20.27 -22.10
C GLU A 2 11.01 -19.73 -20.90
N PHE A 3 11.68 -19.10 -19.92
CA PHE A 3 11.02 -18.57 -18.72
C PHE A 3 10.12 -17.37 -19.02
N LEU A 4 10.52 -16.50 -19.95
CA LEU A 4 9.79 -15.28 -20.30
C LEU A 4 8.57 -15.55 -21.17
N THR A 5 8.55 -16.64 -21.94
CA THR A 5 7.43 -17.05 -22.79
C THR A 5 6.28 -17.73 -22.03
N SER A 6 6.51 -18.12 -20.77
CA SER A 6 5.48 -18.75 -19.92
C SER A 6 4.61 -17.71 -19.18
N ILE A 7 5.09 -16.46 -19.10
CA ILE A 7 4.36 -15.38 -18.44
C ILE A 7 3.26 -14.89 -19.38
N THR A 8 2.00 -15.20 -19.04
CA THR A 8 0.85 -14.72 -19.80
C THR A 8 0.51 -13.27 -19.42
N VAL A 9 -0.07 -12.53 -20.36
CA VAL A 9 -0.52 -11.14 -20.12
C VAL A 9 -1.48 -11.07 -18.93
N GLY A 10 -2.35 -12.07 -18.76
CA GLY A 10 -3.24 -12.17 -17.61
C GLY A 10 -2.52 -12.21 -16.27
N GLN A 11 -1.38 -12.92 -16.19
CA GLN A 11 -0.56 -12.98 -14.97
C GLN A 11 0.05 -11.63 -14.60
N VAL A 12 0.47 -10.86 -15.62
CA VAL A 12 1.03 -9.51 -15.41
C VAL A 12 -0.05 -8.56 -14.90
N ILE A 13 -1.24 -8.59 -15.54
CA ILE A 13 -2.38 -7.76 -15.13
C ILE A 13 -2.83 -8.13 -13.71
N SER A 14 -2.92 -9.43 -13.40
CA SER A 14 -3.33 -9.87 -12.07
C SER A 14 -2.29 -9.49 -11.00
N ALA A 15 -0.99 -9.62 -11.30
CA ALA A 15 0.06 -9.20 -10.38
C ALA A 15 0.01 -7.69 -10.10
N PHE A 16 -0.23 -6.89 -11.14
CA PHE A 16 -0.43 -5.45 -11.01
C PHE A 16 -1.64 -5.11 -10.13
N LEU A 17 -2.80 -5.73 -10.40
CA LEU A 17 -4.03 -5.52 -9.61
C LEU A 17 -3.86 -5.96 -8.15
N VAL A 18 -3.16 -7.07 -7.91
CA VAL A 18 -2.82 -7.53 -6.56
C VAL A 18 -1.92 -6.50 -5.86
N CYS A 19 -0.96 -5.92 -6.56
CA CYS A 19 -0.08 -4.89 -5.99
C CYS A 19 -0.87 -3.63 -5.60
N VAL A 20 -1.81 -3.20 -6.45
CA VAL A 20 -2.72 -2.07 -6.16
C VAL A 20 -3.62 -2.40 -4.95
N LEU A 21 -4.18 -3.60 -4.88
CA LEU A 21 -4.98 -4.05 -3.74
C LEU A 21 -4.18 -4.06 -2.44
N ILE A 22 -2.95 -4.57 -2.45
CA ILE A 22 -2.07 -4.57 -1.27
C ILE A 22 -1.81 -3.13 -0.81
N ARG A 23 -1.56 -2.20 -1.74
CA ARG A 23 -1.36 -0.78 -1.41
C ARG A 23 -2.59 -0.17 -0.75
N GLU A 24 -3.78 -0.40 -1.31
CA GLU A 24 -5.04 0.12 -0.76
C GLU A 24 -5.35 -0.48 0.62
N ILE A 25 -5.06 -1.77 0.81
CA ILE A 25 -5.19 -2.45 2.10
C ILE A 25 -4.22 -1.82 3.11
N LEU A 26 -2.95 -1.64 2.76
CA LEU A 26 -1.96 -1.04 3.66
C LEU A 26 -2.34 0.40 4.03
N PHE A 27 -2.81 1.20 3.08
CA PHE A 27 -3.27 2.56 3.33
C PHE A 27 -4.49 2.58 4.26
N THR A 28 -5.51 1.76 3.97
CA THR A 28 -6.74 1.69 4.76
C THR A 28 -6.48 1.13 6.16
N VAL A 29 -5.67 0.07 6.25
CA VAL A 29 -5.26 -0.53 7.53
C VAL A 29 -4.46 0.48 8.34
N SER A 30 -3.53 1.22 7.71
CA SER A 30 -2.76 2.27 8.38
C SER A 30 -3.66 3.38 8.94
N HIS A 31 -4.70 3.78 8.22
CA HIS A 31 -5.62 4.82 8.68
C HIS A 31 -6.49 4.39 9.88
N ILE A 32 -6.63 3.09 10.11
CA ILE A 32 -7.37 2.52 11.25
C ILE A 32 -6.40 2.06 12.35
N LEU A 33 -5.10 2.00 12.06
CA LEU A 33 -4.11 1.49 12.98
C LEU A 33 -3.84 2.54 14.07
N PRO A 34 -4.07 2.21 15.35
CA PRO A 34 -3.80 3.15 16.44
C PRO A 34 -2.30 3.49 16.47
N ASP A 35 -1.97 4.76 16.72
CA ASP A 35 -0.60 5.29 16.74
C ASP A 35 0.36 4.51 17.66
N SER A 36 -0.18 3.77 18.63
CA SER A 36 0.59 2.86 19.49
C SER A 36 1.28 1.71 18.73
N ILE A 37 0.84 1.36 17.51
CA ILE A 37 1.42 0.31 16.67
C ILE A 37 2.19 0.92 15.48
N ALA A 38 1.78 2.10 14.99
CA ALA A 38 2.46 2.82 13.91
C ALA A 38 3.81 3.45 14.33
N GLY A 39 4.10 3.47 15.63
CA GLY A 39 5.33 4.03 16.20
C GLY A 39 5.22 5.53 16.48
N PRO A 40 5.99 6.07 17.44
CA PRO A 40 5.89 7.47 17.84
C PRO A 40 6.25 8.39 16.66
N GLY A 41 5.24 9.09 16.12
CA GLY A 41 5.42 10.10 15.08
C GLY A 41 5.42 9.59 13.64
N GLY A 42 4.52 8.68 13.26
CA GLY A 42 4.19 8.47 11.83
C GLY A 42 5.34 7.93 10.96
N TRP A 43 6.00 6.86 11.40
CA TRP A 43 7.22 6.35 10.74
C TRP A 43 7.01 5.79 9.32
N LEU A 44 5.78 5.42 8.93
CA LEU A 44 5.47 4.88 7.59
C LEU A 44 4.44 5.72 6.82
N ILE A 45 3.39 6.19 7.51
CA ILE A 45 2.33 7.06 6.99
C ILE A 45 1.95 7.99 8.15
N ASP A 46 1.91 9.29 7.89
CA ASP A 46 1.47 10.29 8.86
C ASP A 46 -0.06 10.23 8.99
N THR A 47 -0.51 9.70 10.12
CA THR A 47 -1.93 9.56 10.51
C THR A 47 -2.42 10.73 11.34
N GLY A 48 -1.57 11.73 11.58
CA GLY A 48 -1.89 12.88 12.41
C GLY A 48 -2.98 13.78 11.81
N PRO A 49 -3.89 14.33 12.62
CA PRO A 49 -4.89 15.30 12.17
C PRO A 49 -4.28 16.61 11.64
N GLU A 50 -2.98 16.83 11.86
CA GLU A 50 -2.23 18.02 11.44
C GLU A 50 -1.96 18.08 9.92
N SER A 51 -2.13 16.99 9.16
CA SER A 51 -1.93 16.98 7.71
C SER A 51 -3.06 17.64 6.91
N ARG A 52 -4.06 18.24 7.56
CA ARG A 52 -5.22 18.90 6.92
C ARG A 52 -5.45 20.37 7.32
N GLU A 53 -4.47 21.01 7.93
CA GLU A 53 -4.45 22.46 8.13
C GLU A 53 -3.25 23.05 7.39
N GLY A 54 -3.29 23.03 6.05
CA GLY A 54 -2.15 23.52 5.28
C GLY A 54 -2.33 23.76 3.78
N GLU A 55 -3.19 23.04 3.06
CA GLU A 55 -3.47 23.26 1.63
C GLU A 55 -4.90 22.88 1.22
#